data_AF-A0A7Y5SWB0-F1
#
_entry.id   AF-A0A7Y5SWB0-F1
#
_cell.length_a   1.000
_cell.length_b   1.000
_cell.length_c   1.000
_cell.angle_alpha   90.00
_cell.angle_beta   90.00
_cell.angle_gamma   90.00
#
_symmetry.space_group_name_H-M   'P 1'
#
loop_
_entity.id
_entity.type
_entity.pdbx_description
1 polymer ?
#
loop_
_entity_poly.entity_id
_entity_poly.type
_entity_poly.pdbx_seq_one_letter_code
_entity_poly.pdbx_strand_id
1 'polypeptide(L)'
;MARLFKAVLASVVVASVLGGCATAKCADCDGVACAEPKGTTDTVNAMCVVNPKDAVNPAIPAAMWKGQKVGFCCKGCVPKWEKMTDAQKDAAVAKSVKTAK
;
A
#
# COMPACT_ATOMS: atom_id res chain seq x y z
N MET A 1 51.05 -34.22 -24.53
CA MET A 1 50.76 -33.40 -25.72
C MET A 1 50.14 -32.09 -25.23
N ALA A 2 50.96 -31.04 -25.12
CA ALA A 2 50.93 -29.87 -26.03
C ALA A 2 49.57 -29.13 -25.92
N ARG A 3 49.46 -28.14 -25.02
CA ARG A 3 49.77 -26.70 -25.19
C ARG A 3 48.89 -25.99 -26.25
N LEU A 4 48.55 -24.75 -25.90
CA LEU A 4 48.23 -23.57 -26.74
C LEU A 4 46.74 -23.16 -26.75
N PHE A 5 46.30 -22.28 -25.84
CA PHE A 5 46.47 -20.80 -25.83
C PHE A 5 45.63 -20.05 -26.88
N LYS A 6 44.55 -19.40 -26.42
CA LYS A 6 44.12 -18.00 -26.69
C LYS A 6 42.65 -17.86 -26.26
N ALA A 7 42.17 -16.87 -25.51
CA ALA A 7 42.70 -15.68 -24.87
C ALA A 7 41.63 -15.34 -23.80
N VAL A 8 41.96 -15.13 -22.53
CA VAL A 8 42.35 -13.83 -21.94
C VAL A 8 41.47 -12.67 -22.43
N LEU A 9 41.09 -11.84 -21.45
CA LEU A 9 40.37 -10.55 -21.47
C LEU A 9 38.99 -10.71 -20.79
N ALA A 10 38.67 -10.08 -19.68
CA ALA A 10 39.41 -9.12 -18.89
C ALA A 10 38.72 -8.97 -17.52
N SER A 11 39.55 -8.84 -16.48
CA SER A 11 39.38 -7.86 -15.42
C SER A 11 38.21 -8.02 -14.44
N VAL A 12 38.56 -8.64 -13.31
CA VAL A 12 38.40 -8.05 -11.96
C VAL A 12 38.45 -6.52 -12.02
N VAL A 13 37.54 -5.82 -11.33
CA VAL A 13 37.82 -4.72 -10.38
C VAL A 13 36.52 -4.29 -9.71
N VAL A 14 36.44 -4.63 -8.43
CA VAL A 14 35.65 -3.97 -7.39
C VAL A 14 36.19 -2.54 -7.23
N ALA A 15 35.36 -1.50 -7.33
CA ALA A 15 35.54 -0.25 -6.59
C ALA A 15 34.33 0.70 -6.73
N SER A 16 33.62 0.80 -5.61
CA SER A 16 32.69 1.80 -5.12
C SER A 16 33.07 3.27 -5.39
N VAL A 17 32.07 4.13 -5.65
CA VAL A 17 31.94 5.51 -5.14
C VAL A 17 30.43 5.84 -5.09
N LEU A 18 29.76 5.71 -3.95
CA LEU A 18 29.52 6.71 -2.88
C LEU A 18 28.76 7.98 -3.32
N GLY A 19 27.48 8.03 -2.90
CA GLY A 19 26.56 9.18 -2.92
C GLY A 19 25.10 8.70 -2.90
N GLY A 20 24.59 8.07 -1.82
CA GLY A 20 23.72 8.70 -0.81
C GLY A 20 22.32 8.98 -1.37
N CYS A 21 21.23 8.27 -1.04
CA CYS A 21 20.65 8.08 0.30
C CYS A 21 20.03 6.67 0.46
N ALA A 22 20.12 6.16 1.69
CA ALA A 22 19.48 4.92 2.12
C ALA A 22 17.95 5.08 2.23
N THR A 23 17.18 4.17 1.62
CA THR A 23 16.18 3.34 2.31
C THR A 23 15.44 2.43 1.31
N ALA A 24 14.92 1.33 1.82
CA ALA A 24 14.47 0.11 1.17
C ALA A 24 13.32 0.22 0.14
N LYS A 25 13.28 -0.77 -0.79
CA LYS A 25 12.09 -1.34 -1.48
C LYS A 25 11.35 -0.35 -2.42
N CYS A 26 11.01 -0.65 -3.67
CA CYS A 26 10.60 -1.89 -4.28
C CYS A 26 11.11 -1.94 -5.73
N ALA A 27 11.62 -3.09 -6.14
CA ALA A 27 12.01 -3.39 -7.50
C ALA A 27 10.95 -4.34 -8.07
N ASP A 28 9.73 -3.85 -8.24
CA ASP A 28 8.61 -4.62 -8.79
C ASP A 28 7.38 -3.72 -8.95
N CYS A 29 7.24 -3.05 -10.10
CA CYS A 29 5.94 -2.56 -10.62
C CYS A 29 6.00 -2.36 -12.15
N ASP A 30 6.71 -3.23 -12.88
CA ASP A 30 6.63 -3.30 -14.33
C ASP A 30 6.15 -4.71 -14.71
N GLY A 31 4.83 -4.88 -14.90
CA GLY A 31 4.29 -6.08 -15.54
C GLY A 31 3.21 -6.88 -14.82
N VAL A 32 2.56 -6.35 -13.79
CA VAL A 32 1.29 -6.91 -13.31
C VAL A 32 0.19 -5.97 -13.78
N ALA A 33 -0.60 -6.42 -14.76
CA ALA A 33 -1.90 -5.83 -15.04
C ALA A 33 -2.53 -5.49 -13.69
N CYS A 34 -2.82 -4.22 -13.47
CA CYS A 34 -3.57 -3.75 -12.31
C CYS A 34 -4.85 -4.59 -12.32
N ALA A 35 -4.84 -5.68 -11.58
CA ALA A 35 -6.01 -6.49 -11.38
C ALA A 35 -6.87 -5.59 -10.51
N GLU A 36 -7.70 -4.78 -11.16
CA GLU A 36 -8.84 -4.14 -10.55
C GLU A 36 -9.53 -5.25 -9.75
N PRO A 37 -9.52 -5.17 -8.40
CA PRO A 37 -10.28 -6.12 -7.61
C PRO A 37 -11.75 -5.92 -7.99
N LYS A 38 -12.28 -6.88 -8.74
CA LYS A 38 -13.68 -6.90 -9.11
C LYS A 38 -14.50 -7.17 -7.86
N GLY A 39 -15.11 -6.10 -7.35
CA GLY A 39 -16.41 -6.17 -6.69
C GLY A 39 -16.45 -6.97 -5.40
N THR A 40 -15.75 -6.50 -4.37
CA THR A 40 -16.20 -6.61 -2.97
C THR A 40 -15.39 -5.60 -2.16
N THR A 41 -15.97 -4.41 -1.90
CA THR A 41 -15.41 -3.41 -0.97
C THR A 41 -13.92 -3.12 -1.13
N ASP A 42 -13.53 -2.26 -2.08
CA ASP A 42 -12.13 -1.80 -2.27
C ASP A 42 -11.58 -0.95 -1.11
N THR A 43 -12.14 -1.07 0.09
CA THR A 43 -11.79 -0.27 1.25
C THR A 43 -10.70 -0.95 2.06
N VAL A 44 -9.73 -0.17 2.54
CA VAL A 44 -8.59 -0.67 3.31
C VAL A 44 -9.00 -1.22 4.69
N ASN A 45 -10.24 -0.99 5.10
CA ASN A 45 -10.80 -1.40 6.37
C ASN A 45 -12.01 -2.33 6.18
N ALA A 46 -12.04 -3.41 6.97
CA ALA A 46 -13.19 -4.31 7.09
C ALA A 46 -14.21 -3.84 8.15
N MET A 47 -13.76 -3.06 9.13
CA MET A 47 -14.60 -2.44 10.17
C MET A 47 -14.78 -0.95 9.89
N CYS A 48 -15.93 -0.38 10.24
CA CYS A 48 -16.23 1.03 9.96
C CYS A 48 -15.19 1.97 10.55
N VAL A 49 -14.70 2.89 9.73
CA VAL A 49 -13.64 3.84 10.12
C VAL A 49 -14.09 4.76 11.26
N VAL A 50 -15.38 5.12 11.31
CA VAL A 50 -15.95 5.96 12.37
C VAL A 50 -16.34 5.16 13.61
N ASN A 51 -16.82 3.92 13.43
CA ASN A 51 -17.21 3.03 14.52
C ASN A 51 -16.62 1.62 14.32
N PRO A 52 -15.41 1.34 14.84
CA PRO A 52 -14.72 0.08 14.57
C PRO A 52 -15.37 -1.16 15.19
N LYS A 53 -16.53 -1.02 15.86
CA LYS A 53 -17.33 -2.12 16.39
C LYS A 53 -18.23 -2.78 15.35
N ASP A 54 -18.55 -2.07 14.26
CA ASP A 54 -19.43 -2.56 13.21
C ASP A 54 -18.63 -2.83 11.93
N ALA A 55 -19.01 -3.88 11.19
CA ALA A 55 -18.46 -4.17 9.88
C ALA A 55 -18.82 -3.09 8.84
N VAL A 56 -17.97 -2.91 7.85
CA VAL A 56 -18.26 -2.07 6.68
C VAL A 56 -19.45 -2.63 5.92
N ASN A 57 -20.37 -1.76 5.57
CA ASN A 57 -21.51 -2.11 4.74
C ASN A 57 -21.20 -1.74 3.28
N PRO A 58 -21.14 -2.72 2.36
CA PRO A 58 -20.84 -2.48 0.94
C PRO A 58 -21.88 -1.61 0.23
N ALA A 59 -23.09 -1.47 0.78
CA ALA A 59 -24.12 -0.59 0.24
C ALA A 59 -23.87 0.90 0.53
N ILE A 60 -22.87 1.22 1.37
CA ILE A 60 -22.51 2.59 1.73
C ILE A 60 -21.29 3.02 0.90
N PRO A 61 -21.33 4.21 0.26
CA PRO A 61 -20.18 4.68 -0.51
C PRO A 61 -18.96 4.89 0.39
N ALA A 62 -17.83 4.34 -0.04
CA ALA A 62 -16.54 4.57 0.59
C ALA A 62 -16.05 6.01 0.34
N ALA A 63 -15.30 6.57 1.28
CA ALA A 63 -14.64 7.86 1.10
C ALA A 63 -13.17 7.66 0.69
N MET A 64 -12.60 8.60 -0.07
CA MET A 64 -11.15 8.60 -0.34
C MET A 64 -10.42 9.36 0.77
N TRP A 65 -9.36 8.74 1.30
CA TRP A 65 -8.45 9.32 2.29
C TRP A 65 -7.02 9.00 1.93
N LYS A 66 -6.21 10.03 1.60
CA LYS A 66 -4.77 9.88 1.27
C LYS A 66 -4.47 8.77 0.23
N GLY A 67 -5.31 8.65 -0.79
CA GLY A 67 -5.18 7.64 -1.85
C GLY A 67 -5.73 6.25 -1.49
N GLN A 68 -6.37 6.11 -0.33
CA GLN A 68 -6.98 4.87 0.13
C GLN A 68 -8.50 5.04 0.24
N LYS A 69 -9.27 4.03 -0.15
CA LYS A 69 -10.73 4.02 0.08
C LYS A 69 -11.00 3.57 1.51
N VAL A 70 -11.87 4.28 2.23
CA VAL A 70 -12.29 3.95 3.60
C VAL A 70 -13.79 3.69 3.67
N GLY A 71 -14.17 2.58 4.31
CA GLY A 71 -15.54 2.07 4.37
C GLY A 71 -16.27 2.45 5.65
N PHE A 72 -17.61 2.40 5.58
CA PHE A 72 -18.51 2.78 6.66
C PHE A 72 -19.59 1.73 6.91
N CYS A 73 -20.05 1.58 8.15
CA CYS A 73 -21.14 0.65 8.50
C CYS A 73 -22.53 1.20 8.14
N CYS A 74 -22.70 2.52 8.08
CA CYS A 74 -23.99 3.16 7.83
C CYS A 74 -23.85 4.55 7.19
N LYS A 75 -24.96 5.05 6.61
CA LYS A 75 -25.02 6.40 5.99
C LYS A 75 -24.67 7.51 6.97
N GLY A 76 -24.98 7.34 8.27
CA GLY A 76 -24.69 8.34 9.31
C GLY A 76 -23.20 8.47 9.68
N CYS A 77 -22.36 7.53 9.26
CA CYS A 77 -20.91 7.61 9.47
C CYS A 77 -20.21 8.53 8.45
N VAL A 78 -20.76 8.67 7.24
CA VAL A 78 -20.20 9.55 6.19
C VAL A 78 -20.11 11.02 6.65
N PRO A 79 -21.19 11.69 7.12
CA PRO A 79 -21.10 13.08 7.57
C PRO A 79 -20.28 13.24 8.87
N LYS A 80 -20.16 12.19 9.69
CA LYS A 80 -19.26 12.21 10.86
C LYS A 80 -17.80 12.20 10.42
N TRP A 81 -17.47 11.41 9.41
CA TRP A 81 -16.15 11.38 8.81
C TRP A 81 -15.79 12.74 8.23
N GLU A 82 -16.68 13.40 7.48
CA GLU A 82 -16.39 14.73 6.91
C GLU A 82 -16.11 15.80 7.98
N LYS A 83 -16.78 15.72 9.13
CA LYS A 83 -16.59 16.63 10.27
C LYS A 83 -15.33 16.38 11.09
N MET A 84 -14.65 15.25 10.89
CA MET A 84 -13.40 14.95 11.58
C MET A 84 -12.25 15.78 11.01
N THR A 85 -11.35 16.20 11.88
CA THR A 85 -10.06 16.78 11.46
C THR A 85 -9.19 15.71 10.83
N ASP A 86 -8.18 16.13 10.06
CA ASP A 86 -7.28 15.21 9.38
C ASP A 86 -6.56 14.27 10.37
N ALA A 87 -6.17 14.78 11.54
CA ALA A 87 -5.58 13.98 12.60
C ALA A 87 -6.55 12.91 13.15
N GLN A 88 -7.84 13.24 13.26
CA GLN A 88 -8.86 12.29 13.69
C GLN A 88 -9.11 11.22 12.63
N LYS A 89 -9.15 11.62 11.35
CA LYS A 89 -9.28 10.72 10.20
C LYS A 89 -8.11 9.74 10.11
N ASP A 90 -6.89 10.23 10.28
CA ASP A 90 -5.69 9.40 10.30
C ASP A 90 -5.74 8.35 11.44
N ALA A 91 -6.09 8.78 12.65
CA ALA A 91 -6.21 7.87 13.80
C ALA A 91 -7.33 6.84 13.60
N ALA A 92 -8.44 7.25 12.99
CA ALA A 92 -9.59 6.39 12.70
C ALA A 92 -9.25 5.32 11.65
N VAL A 93 -8.57 5.71 10.56
CA VAL A 93 -8.07 4.78 9.54
C VAL A 93 -7.09 3.80 10.16
N ALA A 94 -6.08 4.30 10.89
CA ALA A 94 -5.08 3.46 11.54
C ALA A 94 -5.68 2.42 12.51
N LYS A 95 -6.79 2.75 13.17
CA LYS A 95 -7.52 1.78 14.01
C LYS A 95 -8.27 0.75 13.16
N SER A 96 -9.04 1.22 12.18
CA SER A 96 -9.89 0.36 11.35
C SER A 96 -9.13 -0.65 10.49
N VAL A 97 -7.91 -0.31 10.04
CA VAL A 97 -7.03 -1.23 9.28
C VAL A 97 -6.35 -2.27 10.17
N LYS A 98 -6.13 -1.98 11.46
CA LYS A 98 -5.52 -2.94 12.41
C LYS A 98 -6.52 -3.95 12.94
N THR A 99 -7.80 -3.59 12.97
CA THR A 99 -8.90 -4.47 13.40
C THR A 99 -9.36 -5.42 12.28
N ALA A 100 -9.01 -5.14 11.03
CA ALA A 100 -9.19 -6.07 9.92
C ALA A 100 -8.12 -7.17 9.97
N LYS A 101 -8.27 -8.11 10.91
CA LYS A 101 -7.39 -9.26 11.06
C LYS A 101 -8.19 -10.55 11.13
#